data_AF-A0A5N6IQD2-F1
#
_entry.id   AF-A0A5N6IQD2-F1
#
_cell.length_a   1.000
_cell.length_b   1.000
_cell.length_c   1.000
_cell.angle_alpha   90.00
_cell.angle_beta   90.00
_cell.angle_gamma   90.00
#
_symmetry.space_group_name_H-M   'P 1'
#
loop_
_entity.id
_entity.type
_entity.pdbx_description
1 polymer ?
#
loop_
_entity_poly.entity_id
_entity_poly.type
_entity_poly.pdbx_seq_one_letter_code
_entity_poly.pdbx_strand_id
1 'polypeptide(L)'
;MVYRGKPSPGCALCRKRRLKCDQRQPSCSQCSRINQECPGYQDPRALRVYDQTTAVTTKALARAAITRKSPTEESSKTPPLICLSAPIQEQAMSHIFKYYVGTRQNPGVLPYLSDLIHTDPSEALQATIKAIGLACMSRIYHVPELRRSAGEEYRKALRATNANLQDAVSATSDSTLGAVVTLSLYEVIAIDDFYDILITFNDLSMTIKEAYKNDGFRGNITPLIGQALRLDANLVSWASSLGLAWQFTVARNSPSFSSGDIHIRSYDDEYHVYPSINVAVLWNHYRQARIVLHEMIQAMCLNVSEQQAMPESQQIMLKSSTINKQLVKDVCSSVAHFFTSGEAGFGGVARLPWPLFVAADCTDISPHRKNWIAQILDIIATSAGVQQARILSHFIKEGRHGFNLIPGKSKGVS
;
A
#
# COMPACT_ATOMS: atom_id res chain seq x y z
N MET A 1 5.13 22.70 11.80
CA MET A 1 4.14 23.76 12.12
C MET A 1 4.85 24.83 12.96
N VAL A 2 4.86 26.09 12.54
CA VAL A 2 5.40 27.19 13.37
C VAL A 2 4.29 27.61 14.32
N TYR A 3 4.46 27.34 15.62
CA TYR A 3 3.52 27.76 16.66
C TYR A 3 3.49 29.30 16.73
N ARG A 4 2.42 29.92 16.21
CA ARG A 4 2.22 31.38 16.24
C ARG A 4 1.51 31.84 17.51
N GLY A 5 2.00 31.41 18.68
CA GLY A 5 1.49 31.83 19.98
C GLY A 5 0.01 31.50 20.24
N LYS A 6 -0.45 31.76 21.47
CA LYS A 6 -1.84 31.55 21.88
C LYS A 6 -2.70 32.71 21.33
N PRO A 7 -3.78 32.46 20.56
CA PRO A 7 -4.68 33.51 20.10
C PRO A 7 -5.30 34.26 21.28
N SER A 8 -5.58 35.55 21.11
CA SER A 8 -6.19 36.34 22.20
C SER A 8 -7.62 35.84 22.49
N PRO A 9 -8.02 35.76 23.77
CA PRO A 9 -9.33 35.25 24.17
C PRO A 9 -10.47 36.28 24.00
N GLY A 10 -10.21 37.44 23.40
CA GLY A 10 -11.21 38.49 23.24
C GLY A 10 -12.32 38.14 22.25
N CYS A 11 -13.47 38.81 22.38
CA CYS A 11 -14.57 38.65 21.43
C CYS A 11 -14.13 39.00 19.99
N ALA A 12 -14.85 38.51 18.99
CA ALA A 12 -14.46 38.70 17.58
C ALA A 12 -14.33 40.19 17.20
N LEU A 13 -15.21 41.04 17.74
CA LEU A 13 -15.22 42.48 17.44
C LEU A 13 -14.01 43.21 18.05
N CYS A 14 -13.67 42.92 19.30
CA CYS A 14 -12.47 43.47 19.95
C CYS A 14 -11.18 43.00 19.26
N ARG A 15 -11.11 41.73 18.82
CA ARG A 15 -9.95 41.22 18.07
C ARG A 15 -9.79 41.91 16.72
N LYS A 16 -10.88 42.07 15.96
CA LYS A 16 -10.87 42.79 14.68
C LYS A 16 -10.39 44.23 14.85
N ARG A 17 -10.80 44.89 15.94
CA ARG A 17 -10.39 46.26 16.28
C ARG A 17 -9.06 46.37 17.05
N ARG A 18 -8.41 45.25 17.36
CA ARG A 18 -7.18 45.16 18.18
C ARG A 18 -7.29 45.87 19.55
N LEU A 19 -8.47 45.79 20.18
CA LEU A 19 -8.75 46.34 21.50
C LEU A 19 -8.61 45.27 22.60
N LYS A 20 -8.25 45.69 23.81
CA LYS A 20 -8.22 44.80 24.99
C LYS A 20 -9.66 44.46 25.41
N CYS A 21 -10.02 43.18 25.36
CA CYS A 21 -11.34 42.68 25.73
C CYS A 21 -11.31 42.15 27.16
N ASP A 22 -12.30 42.55 27.96
CA ASP A 22 -12.49 42.17 29.36
C ASP A 22 -13.26 40.86 29.57
N GLN A 23 -13.72 40.23 28.49
CA GLN A 23 -14.31 38.88 28.47
C GLN A 23 -15.59 38.67 29.30
N ARG A 24 -16.28 39.76 29.70
CA ARG A 24 -17.55 39.66 30.43
C ARG A 24 -18.67 39.03 29.59
N GLN A 25 -19.50 38.22 30.21
CA GLN A 25 -20.74 37.68 29.62
C GLN A 25 -21.95 38.45 30.16
N PRO A 26 -23.01 38.69 29.36
CA PRO A 26 -23.18 38.27 27.96
C PRO A 26 -22.46 39.17 26.93
N SER A 27 -22.04 40.38 27.31
CA SER A 27 -21.34 41.33 26.44
C SER A 27 -20.11 41.93 27.12
N CYS A 28 -19.03 42.15 26.36
CA CYS A 28 -17.82 42.81 26.84
C CYS A 28 -18.03 44.32 26.99
N SER A 29 -17.32 44.97 27.92
CA SER A 29 -17.49 46.40 28.22
C SER A 29 -17.21 47.30 27.02
N GLN A 30 -16.29 46.89 26.14
CA GLN A 30 -15.96 47.62 24.91
C GLN A 30 -17.08 47.59 23.87
N CYS A 31 -17.81 46.46 23.75
CA CYS A 31 -18.97 46.32 22.87
C CYS A 31 -20.18 47.08 23.43
N SER A 32 -20.40 46.99 24.75
CA SER A 32 -21.49 47.72 25.41
C SER A 32 -21.33 49.23 25.29
N ARG A 33 -20.10 49.76 25.44
CA ARG A 33 -19.85 51.22 25.33
C ARG A 33 -20.19 51.80 23.94
N ILE A 34 -20.10 50.99 22.89
CA ILE A 34 -20.38 51.41 21.52
C ILE A 34 -21.79 51.00 21.05
N ASN A 35 -22.65 50.52 21.96
CA ASN A 35 -23.99 49.99 21.67
C ASN A 35 -23.99 48.98 20.50
N GLN A 36 -23.02 48.06 20.48
CA GLN A 36 -22.96 46.96 19.52
C GLN A 36 -23.11 45.63 20.22
N GLU A 37 -23.87 44.72 19.61
CA GLU A 37 -24.05 43.37 20.10
C GLU A 37 -22.70 42.61 20.10
N CYS A 38 -22.39 41.95 21.22
CA CYS A 38 -21.14 41.21 21.35
C CYS A 38 -21.28 39.84 20.68
N PRO A 39 -20.49 39.53 19.63
CA PRO A 39 -20.60 38.27 18.90
C PRO A 39 -20.06 37.04 19.68
N GLY A 40 -19.81 37.20 20.98
CA GLY A 40 -19.29 36.14 21.86
C GLY A 40 -17.79 35.87 21.73
N TYR A 41 -17.35 34.86 22.48
CA TYR A 41 -15.96 34.42 22.61
C TYR A 41 -15.77 33.08 21.87
N GLN A 42 -14.63 32.90 21.20
CA GLN A 42 -14.35 31.62 20.51
C GLN A 42 -13.82 30.57 21.49
N ASP A 43 -14.28 29.33 21.34
CA ASP A 43 -13.75 28.19 22.09
C ASP A 43 -12.27 27.95 21.72
N PRO A 44 -11.34 28.08 22.69
CA PRO A 44 -9.93 27.81 22.48
C PRO A 44 -9.60 26.36 22.12
N ARG A 45 -10.54 25.42 22.30
CA ARG A 45 -10.36 23.98 22.04
C ARG A 45 -10.86 23.52 20.67
N ALA A 46 -11.45 24.40 19.87
CA ALA A 46 -11.85 24.07 18.51
C ALA A 46 -10.61 23.89 17.61
N LEU A 47 -10.25 22.62 17.30
CA LEU A 47 -9.22 22.26 16.33
C LEU A 47 -9.51 22.92 14.97
N ARG A 48 -8.54 23.68 14.45
CA ARG A 48 -8.61 24.28 13.11
C ARG A 48 -7.41 23.85 12.28
N VAL A 49 -7.66 23.11 11.21
CA VAL A 49 -6.69 22.81 10.16
C VAL A 49 -6.83 23.90 9.09
N TYR A 50 -5.73 24.59 8.79
CA TYR A 50 -5.68 25.57 7.71
C TYR A 50 -4.89 25.00 6.54
N ASP A 51 -5.44 25.12 5.33
CA ASP A 51 -4.72 24.84 4.10
C ASP A 51 -3.61 25.89 3.89
N GLN A 52 -2.36 25.42 3.86
CA GLN A 52 -1.17 26.26 3.68
C GLN A 52 -0.53 26.07 2.31
N THR A 53 -1.18 25.35 1.39
CA THR A 53 -0.60 24.95 0.11
C THR A 53 -0.05 26.15 -0.64
N THR A 54 -0.84 27.22 -0.80
CA THR A 54 -0.40 28.47 -1.46
C THR A 54 0.80 29.15 -0.79
N ALA A 55 0.85 29.20 0.55
CA ALA A 55 1.96 29.83 1.26
C ALA A 55 3.27 29.03 1.10
N VAL A 56 3.18 27.70 1.05
CA VAL A 56 4.32 26.81 0.82
C VAL A 56 4.78 26.91 -0.64
N THR A 57 3.86 26.91 -1.60
CA THR A 57 4.17 27.05 -3.03
C THR A 57 4.89 28.36 -3.32
N THR A 58 4.41 29.48 -2.79
CA THR A 58 5.05 30.80 -2.98
C THR A 58 6.47 30.84 -2.39
N LYS A 59 6.69 30.19 -1.23
CA LYS A 59 8.01 30.15 -0.58
C LYS A 59 8.99 29.25 -1.33
N ALA A 60 8.52 28.17 -1.94
CA ALA A 60 9.32 27.30 -2.79
C ALA A 60 9.74 28.02 -4.08
N LEU A 61 8.80 28.71 -4.74
CA LEU A 61 9.08 29.52 -5.94
C LEU A 61 10.06 30.66 -5.65
N ALA A 62 9.92 31.35 -4.51
CA ALA A 62 10.85 32.41 -4.11
C ALA A 62 12.28 31.88 -3.87
N ARG A 63 12.45 30.67 -3.31
CA ARG A 63 13.76 30.02 -3.16
C ARG A 63 14.40 29.66 -4.51
N ALA A 64 13.60 29.23 -5.47
CA ALA A 64 14.05 28.93 -6.82
C ALA A 64 14.46 30.20 -7.61
N ALA A 65 13.85 31.35 -7.30
CA ALA A 65 14.22 32.63 -7.91
C ALA A 65 15.55 33.19 -7.37
N ILE A 66 15.88 32.94 -6.09
CA ILE A 66 17.14 33.40 -5.48
C ILE A 66 18.35 32.63 -6.04
N THR A 67 18.17 31.40 -6.51
CA THR A 67 19.22 30.57 -7.13
C THR A 67 19.50 30.93 -8.60
N ARG A 68 18.79 31.91 -9.18
CA ARG A 68 18.93 32.35 -10.59
C ARG A 68 19.35 33.82 -10.73
N LYS A 69 20.46 34.23 -10.13
CA LYS A 69 21.18 35.45 -10.55
C LYS A 69 22.47 35.09 -11.30
N SER A 70 22.31 35.13 -12.63
CA SER A 70 23.19 35.39 -13.79
C SER A 70 24.72 35.13 -13.76
N PRO A 71 25.31 34.83 -14.94
CA PRO A 71 26.60 34.15 -15.12
C PRO A 71 27.77 35.12 -15.36
N THR A 72 28.97 34.72 -14.98
CA THR A 72 30.23 35.25 -15.52
C THR A 72 30.91 34.18 -16.36
N GLU A 73 31.20 34.56 -17.59
CA GLU A 73 31.89 33.78 -18.62
C GLU A 73 33.31 33.44 -18.19
N GLU A 74 33.62 32.15 -18.04
CA GLU A 74 34.96 31.64 -18.28
C GLU A 74 34.88 30.41 -19.16
N SER A 75 35.41 30.58 -20.37
CA SER A 75 35.70 29.55 -21.35
C SER A 75 36.60 28.47 -20.76
N SER A 76 36.17 27.22 -20.79
CA SER A 76 37.02 26.11 -21.25
C SER A 76 36.30 24.76 -21.18
N LYS A 77 36.21 24.15 -22.37
CA LYS A 77 36.13 22.70 -22.61
C LYS A 77 34.91 21.99 -22.02
N THR A 78 33.90 21.83 -22.85
CA THR A 78 33.04 20.64 -22.81
C THR A 78 33.91 19.38 -22.68
N PRO A 79 33.80 18.60 -21.60
CA PRO A 79 34.03 17.18 -21.71
C PRO A 79 32.80 16.57 -22.42
N PRO A 80 32.98 15.49 -23.18
CA PRO A 80 31.92 14.92 -23.99
C PRO A 80 30.79 14.39 -23.12
N LEU A 81 29.66 14.11 -23.78
CA LEU A 81 28.71 13.07 -23.37
C LEU A 81 29.47 11.79 -22.98
N ILE A 82 29.86 11.65 -21.72
CA ILE A 82 30.41 10.42 -21.19
C ILE A 82 29.23 9.61 -20.67
N CYS A 83 28.75 8.75 -21.56
CA CYS A 83 28.16 7.47 -21.21
C CYS A 83 29.13 6.74 -20.26
N LEU A 84 28.82 6.76 -18.96
CA LEU A 84 29.33 5.79 -17.99
C LEU A 84 28.09 5.20 -17.33
N SER A 85 27.46 4.26 -18.02
CA SER A 85 26.53 3.32 -17.41
C SER A 85 27.31 2.44 -16.43
N ALA A 86 27.65 3.00 -15.26
CA ALA A 86 28.01 2.18 -14.12
C ALA A 86 26.94 1.09 -13.98
N PRO A 87 27.31 -0.18 -13.75
CA PRO A 87 26.34 -1.26 -13.59
C PRO A 87 25.23 -0.81 -12.63
N ILE A 88 23.96 -1.14 -12.94
CA ILE A 88 22.79 -0.70 -12.14
C ILE A 88 23.01 -1.01 -10.65
N GLN A 89 23.76 -2.08 -10.36
CA GLN A 89 24.17 -2.51 -9.03
C GLN A 89 25.11 -1.51 -8.30
N GLU A 90 26.04 -0.86 -9.00
CA GLU A 90 26.90 0.18 -8.43
C GLU A 90 26.11 1.48 -8.16
N GLN A 91 25.20 1.83 -9.08
CA GLN A 91 24.28 2.96 -8.88
C GLN A 91 23.37 2.70 -7.67
N ALA A 92 22.83 1.49 -7.56
CA ALA A 92 21.99 1.06 -6.44
C ALA A 92 22.68 1.24 -5.09
N MET A 93 23.96 0.84 -4.99
CA MET A 93 24.74 1.05 -3.77
C MET A 93 24.82 2.55 -3.44
N SER A 94 25.18 3.40 -4.41
CA SER A 94 25.27 4.86 -4.22
C SER A 94 23.95 5.49 -3.72
N HIS A 95 22.80 4.94 -4.13
CA HIS A 95 21.50 5.40 -3.66
C HIS A 95 21.31 5.24 -2.15
N ILE A 96 21.71 4.12 -1.55
CA ILE A 96 21.63 3.94 -0.09
C ILE A 96 22.47 4.96 0.65
N PHE A 97 23.67 5.22 0.13
CA PHE A 97 24.57 6.18 0.74
C PHE A 97 23.93 7.57 0.83
N LYS A 98 23.19 7.95 -0.21
CA LYS A 98 22.48 9.23 -0.25
C LYS A 98 21.31 9.32 0.73
N TYR A 99 20.50 8.26 0.88
CA TYR A 99 19.22 8.35 1.58
C TYR A 99 19.22 7.78 3.01
N TYR A 100 20.07 6.80 3.30
CA TYR A 100 20.08 6.09 4.59
C TYR A 100 21.39 6.23 5.35
N VAL A 101 22.53 6.36 4.68
CA VAL A 101 23.85 6.52 5.34
C VAL A 101 24.16 8.01 5.58
N GLY A 102 23.80 8.87 4.63
CA GLY A 102 24.09 10.30 4.69
C GLY A 102 25.59 10.59 4.49
N THR A 103 26.00 11.81 4.84
CA THR A 103 27.41 12.22 4.81
C THR A 103 27.97 12.35 6.21
N ARG A 104 29.29 12.44 6.37
CA ARG A 104 29.92 12.72 7.69
C ARG A 104 29.42 14.02 8.33
N GLN A 105 28.95 14.98 7.52
CA GLN A 105 28.44 16.27 7.99
C GLN A 105 26.93 16.24 8.25
N ASN A 106 26.20 15.31 7.63
CA ASN A 106 24.78 15.10 7.82
C ASN A 106 24.49 13.59 7.85
N PRO A 107 24.76 12.93 8.99
CA PRO A 107 24.63 11.49 9.11
C PRO A 107 23.17 11.07 8.95
N GLY A 108 22.96 9.99 8.20
CA GLY A 108 21.67 9.35 8.03
C GLY A 108 21.32 8.42 9.18
N VAL A 109 20.35 7.54 8.94
CA VAL A 109 19.86 6.55 9.92
C VAL A 109 20.87 5.41 10.13
N LEU A 110 21.66 5.09 9.11
CA LEU A 110 22.64 3.99 9.13
C LEU A 110 24.06 4.51 8.78
N PRO A 111 24.60 5.50 9.51
CA PRO A 111 25.85 6.17 9.15
C PRO A 111 27.06 5.23 9.25
N TYR A 112 26.98 4.19 10.09
CA TYR A 112 28.03 3.19 10.29
C TYR A 112 28.26 2.30 9.07
N LEU A 113 27.29 2.17 8.15
CA LEU A 113 27.40 1.30 6.98
C LEU A 113 28.54 1.73 6.05
N SER A 114 28.88 3.01 6.02
CA SER A 114 29.98 3.50 5.19
C SER A 114 31.32 2.94 5.65
N ASP A 115 31.60 2.96 6.94
CA ASP A 115 32.86 2.45 7.45
C ASP A 115 32.84 0.91 7.41
N LEU A 116 31.70 0.31 7.77
CA LEU A 116 31.54 -1.15 7.82
C LEU A 116 31.76 -1.82 6.46
N ILE A 117 31.22 -1.28 5.36
CA ILE A 117 31.44 -1.86 4.03
C ILE A 117 32.91 -1.75 3.58
N HIS A 118 33.68 -0.82 4.12
CA HIS A 118 35.11 -0.70 3.79
C HIS A 118 35.97 -1.61 4.66
N THR A 119 35.60 -1.81 5.92
CA THR A 119 36.38 -2.60 6.87
C THR A 119 36.06 -4.10 6.80
N ASP A 120 34.79 -4.46 6.58
CA ASP A 120 34.31 -5.84 6.56
C ASP A 120 33.21 -6.03 5.48
N PRO A 121 33.60 -6.08 4.19
CA PRO A 121 32.68 -6.17 3.05
C PRO A 121 32.13 -7.59 2.86
N SER A 122 31.45 -8.16 3.85
CA SER A 122 30.89 -9.51 3.71
C SER A 122 29.89 -9.62 2.55
N GLU A 123 29.80 -10.80 1.93
CA GLU A 123 28.87 -11.04 0.82
C GLU A 123 27.43 -10.71 1.22
N ALA A 124 27.04 -11.11 2.44
CA ALA A 124 25.74 -10.82 3.02
C ALA A 124 25.45 -9.32 3.05
N LEU A 125 26.38 -8.52 3.59
CA LEU A 125 26.22 -7.07 3.70
C LEU A 125 26.17 -6.37 2.35
N GLN A 126 27.01 -6.77 1.39
CA GLN A 126 26.98 -6.19 0.05
C GLN A 126 25.68 -6.51 -0.69
N ALA A 127 25.18 -7.74 -0.56
CA ALA A 127 23.94 -8.16 -1.21
C ALA A 127 22.72 -7.41 -0.66
N THR A 128 22.63 -7.16 0.66
CA THR A 128 21.53 -6.36 1.22
C THR A 128 21.57 -4.91 0.76
N ILE A 129 22.76 -4.30 0.72
CA ILE A 129 22.94 -2.92 0.24
C ILE A 129 22.56 -2.83 -1.26
N LYS A 130 22.91 -3.81 -2.08
CA LYS A 130 22.42 -3.85 -3.48
C LYS A 130 20.90 -3.99 -3.54
N ALA A 131 20.31 -4.88 -2.74
CA ALA A 131 18.87 -5.11 -2.70
C ALA A 131 18.07 -3.85 -2.36
N ILE A 132 18.40 -3.19 -1.24
CA ILE A 132 17.75 -1.94 -0.83
C ILE A 132 17.95 -0.87 -1.90
N GLY A 133 19.14 -0.75 -2.47
CA GLY A 133 19.45 0.25 -3.49
C GLY A 133 18.56 0.12 -4.73
N LEU A 134 18.42 -1.12 -5.22
CA LEU A 134 17.56 -1.45 -6.36
C LEU A 134 16.08 -1.18 -6.03
N ALA A 135 15.62 -1.50 -4.82
CA ALA A 135 14.27 -1.20 -4.37
C ALA A 135 14.00 0.31 -4.32
N CYS A 136 14.91 1.10 -3.76
CA CYS A 136 14.81 2.56 -3.73
C CYS A 136 14.80 3.16 -5.14
N MET A 137 15.66 2.68 -6.05
CA MET A 137 15.67 3.12 -7.43
C MET A 137 14.36 2.78 -8.15
N SER A 138 13.83 1.56 -7.93
CA SER A 138 12.53 1.16 -8.49
C SER A 138 11.43 2.14 -8.13
N ARG A 139 11.43 2.64 -6.88
CA ARG A 139 10.45 3.58 -6.38
C ARG A 139 10.67 4.99 -6.91
N ILE A 140 11.89 5.53 -6.75
CA ILE A 140 12.22 6.93 -7.10
C ILE A 140 12.12 7.18 -8.60
N TYR A 141 12.55 6.21 -9.42
CA TYR A 141 12.56 6.35 -10.87
C TYR A 141 11.34 5.71 -11.55
N HIS A 142 10.41 5.15 -10.77
CA HIS A 142 9.23 4.45 -11.27
C HIS A 142 9.55 3.35 -12.28
N VAL A 143 10.58 2.54 -11.98
CA VAL A 143 11.03 1.40 -12.81
C VAL A 143 10.70 0.09 -12.09
N PRO A 144 9.44 -0.40 -12.15
CA PRO A 144 8.97 -1.56 -11.39
C PRO A 144 9.72 -2.86 -11.72
N GLU A 145 10.43 -2.92 -12.84
CA GLU A 145 11.25 -4.05 -13.26
C GLU A 145 12.44 -4.29 -12.34
N LEU A 146 12.92 -3.24 -11.65
CA LEU A 146 14.04 -3.31 -10.71
C LEU A 146 13.67 -4.03 -9.40
N ARG A 147 12.39 -4.12 -9.05
CA ARG A 147 11.93 -4.83 -7.83
C ARG A 147 12.34 -6.29 -7.84
N ARG A 148 12.22 -6.97 -8.97
CA ARG A 148 12.61 -8.39 -9.11
C ARG A 148 14.11 -8.57 -8.83
N SER A 149 14.93 -7.69 -9.39
CA SER A 149 16.39 -7.70 -9.17
C SER A 149 16.71 -7.39 -7.70
N ALA A 150 15.96 -6.49 -7.08
CA ALA A 150 16.07 -6.19 -5.65
C ALA A 150 15.76 -7.45 -4.81
N GLY A 151 14.70 -8.18 -5.14
CA GLY A 151 14.32 -9.44 -4.50
C GLY A 151 15.35 -10.56 -4.71
N GLU A 152 16.01 -10.58 -5.87
CA GLU A 152 17.11 -11.52 -6.15
C GLU A 152 18.31 -11.28 -5.24
N GLU A 153 18.74 -10.03 -5.11
CA GLU A 153 19.83 -9.66 -4.20
C GLU A 153 19.44 -9.88 -2.72
N TYR A 154 18.20 -9.57 -2.34
CA TYR A 154 17.69 -9.85 -0.99
C TYR A 154 17.74 -11.35 -0.66
N ARG A 155 17.39 -12.22 -1.61
CA ARG A 155 17.48 -13.67 -1.43
C ARG A 155 18.94 -14.15 -1.30
N LYS A 156 19.86 -13.58 -2.08
CA LYS A 156 21.29 -13.88 -1.96
C LYS A 156 21.78 -13.50 -0.55
N ALA A 157 21.42 -12.30 -0.10
CA ALA A 157 21.72 -11.83 1.24
C ALA A 157 21.17 -12.76 2.33
N LEU A 158 19.90 -13.18 2.24
CA LEU A 158 19.32 -14.13 3.22
C LEU A 158 20.11 -15.43 3.31
N ARG A 159 20.53 -16.00 2.17
CA ARG A 159 21.31 -17.25 2.14
C ARG A 159 22.70 -17.04 2.74
N ALA A 160 23.38 -15.97 2.38
CA ALA A 160 24.70 -15.63 2.91
C ALA A 160 24.66 -15.34 4.42
N THR A 161 23.68 -14.55 4.89
CA THR A 161 23.47 -14.30 6.32
C THR A 161 23.20 -15.60 7.07
N ASN A 162 22.36 -16.49 6.54
CA ASN A 162 22.10 -17.78 7.18
C ASN A 162 23.36 -18.65 7.26
N ALA A 163 24.23 -18.62 6.24
CA ALA A 163 25.52 -19.32 6.27
C ALA A 163 26.45 -18.72 7.35
N ASN A 164 26.53 -17.39 7.45
CA ASN A 164 27.31 -16.73 8.50
C ASN A 164 26.81 -17.10 9.91
N LEU A 165 25.49 -17.21 10.10
CA LEU A 165 24.88 -17.57 11.39
C LEU A 165 25.14 -19.02 11.80
N GLN A 166 25.53 -19.90 10.88
CA GLN A 166 25.89 -21.29 11.19
C GLN A 166 27.34 -21.42 11.68
N ASP A 167 28.18 -20.41 11.47
CA ASP A 167 29.55 -20.36 11.95
C ASP A 167 29.67 -19.46 13.19
N ALA A 168 30.23 -19.98 14.29
CA ALA A 168 30.26 -19.28 15.57
C ALA A 168 31.04 -17.97 15.54
N VAL A 169 32.09 -17.88 14.71
CA VAL A 169 32.91 -16.67 14.58
C VAL A 169 32.17 -15.64 13.73
N SER A 170 31.76 -16.03 12.53
CA SER A 170 31.07 -15.15 11.58
C SER A 170 29.73 -14.66 12.11
N ALA A 171 29.00 -15.47 12.88
CA ALA A 171 27.74 -15.08 13.50
C ALA A 171 27.82 -13.85 14.42
N THR A 172 29.01 -13.58 15.00
CA THR A 172 29.22 -12.45 15.91
C THR A 172 29.88 -11.23 15.25
N SER A 173 30.15 -11.31 13.94
CA SER A 173 30.76 -10.21 13.18
C SER A 173 29.81 -9.02 13.00
N ASP A 174 30.39 -7.82 13.00
CA ASP A 174 29.65 -6.58 12.75
C ASP A 174 29.00 -6.57 11.36
N SER A 175 29.63 -7.19 10.35
CA SER A 175 29.05 -7.29 9.01
C SER A 175 27.83 -8.21 8.96
N THR A 176 27.79 -9.27 9.78
CA THR A 176 26.60 -10.12 9.91
C THR A 176 25.48 -9.38 10.63
N LEU A 177 25.78 -8.62 11.69
CA LEU A 177 24.81 -7.73 12.32
C LEU A 177 24.29 -6.67 11.33
N GLY A 178 25.18 -6.02 10.59
CA GLY A 178 24.84 -5.04 9.55
C GLY A 178 23.96 -5.64 8.45
N ALA A 179 24.23 -6.87 8.02
CA ALA A 179 23.40 -7.60 7.06
C ALA A 179 22.00 -7.86 7.63
N VAL A 180 21.86 -8.31 8.88
CA VAL A 180 20.55 -8.53 9.52
C VAL A 180 19.74 -7.23 9.61
N VAL A 181 20.35 -6.12 10.06
CA VAL A 181 19.66 -4.83 10.16
C VAL A 181 19.20 -4.32 8.78
N THR A 182 20.02 -4.49 7.75
CA THR A 182 19.69 -4.07 6.39
C THR A 182 18.68 -5.00 5.70
N LEU A 183 18.64 -6.30 6.04
CA LEU A 183 17.54 -7.19 5.62
C LEU A 183 16.18 -6.67 6.11
N SER A 184 16.08 -6.26 7.37
CA SER A 184 14.84 -5.69 7.91
C SER A 184 14.43 -4.38 7.22
N LEU A 185 15.40 -3.55 6.83
CA LEU A 185 15.11 -2.32 6.08
C LEU A 185 14.52 -2.62 4.68
N TYR A 186 15.03 -3.64 3.98
CA TYR A 186 14.45 -4.05 2.70
C TYR A 186 12.97 -4.44 2.83
N GLU A 187 12.62 -5.18 3.89
CA GLU A 187 11.24 -5.62 4.14
C GLU A 187 10.29 -4.43 4.33
N VAL A 188 10.72 -3.39 5.05
CA VAL A 188 9.93 -2.16 5.21
C VAL A 188 9.71 -1.48 3.86
N ILE A 189 10.73 -1.39 3.01
CA ILE A 189 10.63 -0.77 1.68
C ILE A 189 9.69 -1.57 0.77
N ALA A 190 9.75 -2.91 0.82
CA ALA A 190 8.87 -3.77 0.05
C ALA A 190 7.39 -3.62 0.45
N ILE A 191 7.12 -3.34 1.73
CA ILE A 191 5.78 -3.02 2.21
C ILE A 191 5.33 -1.63 1.72
N ASP A 192 6.20 -0.62 1.79
CA ASP A 192 5.90 0.72 1.28
C ASP A 192 5.56 0.70 -0.22
N ASP A 193 6.32 -0.06 -1.01
CA ASP A 193 6.06 -0.26 -2.44
C ASP A 193 4.66 -0.82 -2.70
N PHE A 194 4.20 -1.74 -1.85
CA PHE A 194 2.85 -2.27 -1.94
C PHE A 194 1.79 -1.20 -1.70
N TYR A 195 1.97 -0.37 -0.68
CA TYR A 195 1.03 0.70 -0.36
C TYR A 195 0.99 1.77 -1.45
N ASP A 196 2.12 2.11 -2.08
CA ASP A 196 2.16 3.02 -3.22
C ASP A 196 1.35 2.45 -4.42
N ILE A 197 1.43 1.13 -4.65
CA ILE A 197 0.61 0.44 -5.65
C ILE A 197 -0.88 0.53 -5.29
N LEU A 198 -1.25 0.35 -4.01
CA LEU A 198 -2.64 0.46 -3.55
C LEU A 198 -3.21 1.88 -3.64
N ILE A 199 -2.39 2.92 -3.47
CA ILE A 199 -2.80 4.31 -3.73
C ILE A 199 -3.14 4.46 -5.22
N THR A 200 -2.25 4.02 -6.10
CA THR A 200 -2.47 4.05 -7.55
C THR A 200 -3.72 3.25 -7.95
N PHE A 201 -3.98 2.12 -7.30
CA PHE A 201 -5.19 1.33 -7.47
C PHE A 201 -6.46 2.12 -7.12
N ASN A 202 -6.47 2.84 -6.00
CA ASN A 202 -7.63 3.62 -5.59
C ASN A 202 -7.92 4.77 -6.55
N ASP A 203 -6.88 5.48 -7.01
CA ASP A 203 -7.01 6.55 -8.00
C ASP A 203 -7.58 6.03 -9.33
N LEU A 204 -7.09 4.89 -9.81
CA LEU A 204 -7.60 4.23 -11.00
C LEU A 204 -9.06 3.76 -10.81
N SER A 205 -9.38 3.16 -9.66
CA SER A 205 -10.74 2.71 -9.32
C SER A 205 -11.74 3.86 -9.33
N MET A 206 -11.35 5.03 -8.78
CA MET A 206 -12.16 6.25 -8.84
C MET A 206 -12.36 6.74 -10.27
N THR A 207 -11.29 6.75 -11.08
CA THR A 207 -11.35 7.16 -12.49
C THR A 207 -12.27 6.26 -13.32
N ILE A 208 -12.17 4.93 -13.14
CA ILE A 208 -13.04 3.95 -13.80
C ILE A 208 -14.51 4.16 -13.37
N LYS A 209 -14.74 4.42 -12.08
CA LYS A 209 -16.09 4.67 -11.54
C LYS A 209 -16.72 5.93 -12.14
N GLU A 210 -15.94 6.99 -12.32
CA GLU A 210 -16.40 8.23 -12.96
C GLU A 210 -16.69 8.02 -14.45
N ALA A 211 -15.81 7.32 -15.17
CA ALA A 211 -16.03 6.96 -16.58
C ALA A 211 -17.35 6.19 -16.75
N TYR A 212 -17.58 5.15 -15.94
CA TYR A 212 -18.83 4.39 -15.98
C TYR A 212 -20.07 5.26 -15.70
N LYS A 213 -20.00 6.18 -14.74
CA LYS A 213 -21.13 7.05 -14.42
C LYS A 213 -21.46 8.04 -15.53
N ASN A 214 -20.45 8.54 -16.23
CA ASN A 214 -20.63 9.60 -17.22
C ASN A 214 -21.24 9.09 -18.52
N ASP A 215 -20.78 7.93 -19.01
CA ASP A 215 -21.22 7.43 -20.31
C ASP A 215 -21.47 5.91 -20.35
N GLY A 216 -21.37 5.19 -19.23
CA GLY A 216 -21.53 3.75 -19.18
C GLY A 216 -20.44 2.98 -19.92
N PHE A 217 -19.23 3.54 -20.02
CA PHE A 217 -18.11 3.04 -20.84
C PHE A 217 -18.31 3.15 -22.36
N ARG A 218 -19.14 4.09 -22.82
CA ARG A 218 -19.35 4.34 -24.27
C ARG A 218 -18.21 5.15 -24.91
N GLY A 219 -17.37 5.82 -24.12
CA GLY A 219 -16.17 6.51 -24.58
C GLY A 219 -14.99 5.57 -24.85
N ASN A 220 -13.84 6.12 -25.24
CA ASN A 220 -12.62 5.33 -25.46
C ASN A 220 -12.02 4.84 -24.13
N ILE A 221 -12.32 3.61 -23.74
CA ILE A 221 -11.85 2.98 -22.50
C ILE A 221 -10.55 2.17 -22.63
N THR A 222 -10.03 2.00 -23.85
CA THR A 222 -8.78 1.26 -24.11
C THR A 222 -7.60 1.74 -23.25
N PRO A 223 -7.38 3.06 -23.04
CA PRO A 223 -6.33 3.53 -22.14
C PRO A 223 -6.53 3.10 -20.68
N LEU A 224 -7.77 3.04 -20.20
CA LEU A 224 -8.09 2.61 -18.82
C LEU A 224 -7.83 1.12 -18.62
N ILE A 225 -8.20 0.29 -19.60
CA ILE A 225 -7.86 -1.15 -19.61
C ILE A 225 -6.33 -1.32 -19.59
N GLY A 226 -5.61 -0.57 -20.42
CA GLY A 226 -4.15 -0.58 -20.45
C GLY A 226 -3.52 -0.19 -19.11
N GLN A 227 -4.04 0.83 -18.44
CA GLN A 227 -3.60 1.24 -17.10
C GLN A 227 -3.88 0.14 -16.05
N ALA A 228 -5.06 -0.48 -16.09
CA ALA A 228 -5.41 -1.57 -15.20
C ALA A 228 -4.48 -2.78 -15.38
N LEU A 229 -4.17 -3.17 -16.62
CA LEU A 229 -3.24 -4.26 -16.92
C LEU A 229 -1.80 -3.94 -16.45
N ARG A 230 -1.35 -2.69 -16.59
CA ARG A 230 -0.04 -2.26 -16.06
C ARG A 230 0.00 -2.30 -14.54
N LEU A 231 -1.09 -1.91 -13.89
CA LEU A 231 -1.21 -1.99 -12.44
C LEU A 231 -1.19 -3.46 -11.95
N ASP A 232 -1.83 -4.38 -12.68
CA ASP A 232 -1.74 -5.81 -12.41
C ASP A 232 -0.30 -6.31 -12.53
N ALA A 233 0.40 -5.92 -13.60
CA ALA A 233 1.82 -6.25 -13.78
C ALA A 233 2.69 -5.73 -12.62
N ASN A 234 2.41 -4.54 -12.08
CA ASN A 234 3.08 -3.99 -10.91
C ASN A 234 2.81 -4.81 -9.65
N LEU A 235 1.55 -5.22 -9.42
CA LEU A 235 1.19 -6.12 -8.32
C LEU A 235 1.95 -7.45 -8.44
N VAL A 236 1.99 -8.06 -9.63
CA VAL A 236 2.73 -9.32 -9.87
C VAL A 236 4.23 -9.14 -9.67
N SER A 237 4.82 -8.04 -10.16
CA SER A 237 6.23 -7.72 -9.95
C SER A 237 6.56 -7.58 -8.46
N TRP A 238 5.69 -6.89 -7.71
CA TRP A 238 5.81 -6.78 -6.25
C TRP A 238 5.81 -8.16 -5.60
N ALA A 239 4.81 -9.00 -5.87
CA ALA A 239 4.72 -10.34 -5.27
C ALA A 239 5.95 -11.21 -5.61
N SER A 240 6.50 -11.06 -6.81
CA SER A 240 7.70 -11.80 -7.26
C SER A 240 9.01 -11.27 -6.65
N SER A 241 9.00 -10.04 -6.12
CA SER A 241 10.16 -9.42 -5.46
C SER A 241 10.28 -9.77 -3.97
N LEU A 242 9.24 -10.36 -3.40
CA LEU A 242 9.23 -10.75 -1.99
C LEU A 242 10.17 -11.94 -1.77
N GLY A 243 11.00 -11.89 -0.73
CA GLY A 243 11.90 -13.00 -0.41
C GLY A 243 11.25 -14.09 0.43
N LEU A 244 12.06 -15.05 0.89
CA LEU A 244 11.58 -16.31 1.49
C LEU A 244 10.72 -16.11 2.75
N ALA A 245 11.02 -15.10 3.58
CA ALA A 245 10.25 -14.78 4.78
C ALA A 245 8.79 -14.36 4.50
N TRP A 246 8.46 -14.10 3.24
CA TRP A 246 7.14 -13.69 2.79
C TRP A 246 6.40 -14.80 2.05
N GLN A 247 7.07 -15.91 1.71
CA GLN A 247 6.47 -16.99 0.95
C GLN A 247 5.62 -17.87 1.87
N PHE A 248 4.44 -18.23 1.38
CA PHE A 248 3.62 -19.27 2.01
C PHE A 248 3.97 -20.64 1.42
N THR A 249 3.68 -21.68 2.18
CA THR A 249 3.77 -23.06 1.71
C THR A 249 2.37 -23.65 1.56
N VAL A 250 2.23 -24.66 0.71
CA VAL A 250 0.98 -25.41 0.55
C VAL A 250 1.09 -26.69 1.36
N ALA A 251 0.18 -26.88 2.31
CA ALA A 251 0.04 -28.09 3.11
C ALA A 251 -1.24 -28.84 2.73
N ARG A 252 -1.24 -30.16 2.94
CA ARG A 252 -2.37 -31.07 2.69
C ARG A 252 -3.04 -31.49 4.01
N ASN A 253 -4.19 -32.16 3.91
CA ASN A 253 -5.00 -32.57 5.05
C ASN A 253 -5.42 -31.36 5.87
N SER A 254 -6.08 -30.41 5.22
CA SER A 254 -6.41 -29.16 5.88
C SER A 254 -7.18 -29.42 7.18
N PRO A 255 -6.76 -28.78 8.29
CA PRO A 255 -7.38 -29.00 9.59
C PRO A 255 -8.87 -28.65 9.56
N SER A 256 -9.64 -29.36 10.38
CA SER A 256 -11.00 -28.96 10.70
C SER A 256 -10.93 -27.92 11.81
N PHE A 257 -11.60 -26.78 11.62
CA PHE A 257 -11.62 -25.72 12.63
C PHE A 257 -12.90 -25.88 13.45
N SER A 258 -12.75 -25.98 14.77
CA SER A 258 -13.86 -25.98 15.71
C SER A 258 -13.85 -24.70 16.54
N SER A 259 -14.95 -23.95 16.51
CA SER A 259 -15.21 -22.87 17.47
C SER A 259 -16.55 -23.14 18.14
N GLY A 260 -16.52 -23.57 19.39
CA GLY A 260 -17.71 -24.14 20.05
C GLY A 260 -18.20 -25.40 19.32
N ASP A 261 -19.49 -25.49 19.05
CA ASP A 261 -20.14 -26.62 18.38
C ASP A 261 -19.98 -26.62 16.84
N ILE A 262 -19.29 -25.63 16.26
CA ILE A 262 -19.21 -25.45 14.82
C ILE A 262 -17.93 -26.09 14.28
N HIS A 263 -18.06 -27.21 13.57
CA HIS A 263 -16.97 -27.86 12.83
C HIS A 263 -16.98 -27.45 11.35
N ILE A 264 -15.95 -26.75 10.90
CA ILE A 264 -15.77 -26.44 9.47
C ILE A 264 -14.52 -27.11 8.90
N ARG A 265 -14.73 -27.80 7.77
CA ARG A 265 -13.66 -28.27 6.90
C ARG A 265 -13.27 -27.15 5.95
N SER A 266 -11.97 -27.06 5.65
CA SER A 266 -11.54 -26.28 4.50
C SER A 266 -12.26 -26.70 3.23
N TYR A 267 -12.43 -25.73 2.33
CA TYR A 267 -13.10 -25.98 1.06
C TYR A 267 -12.32 -26.97 0.20
N ASP A 268 -10.99 -26.77 0.13
CA ASP A 268 -10.05 -27.61 -0.60
C ASP A 268 -9.20 -28.41 0.42
N ASP A 269 -8.68 -29.58 0.01
CA ASP A 269 -7.79 -30.41 0.86
C ASP A 269 -6.43 -29.72 1.13
N GLU A 270 -6.04 -28.83 0.22
CA GLU A 270 -4.84 -28.03 0.28
C GLU A 270 -5.10 -26.63 0.88
N TYR A 271 -4.22 -26.20 1.77
CA TYR A 271 -4.29 -24.88 2.41
C TYR A 271 -2.92 -24.21 2.49
N HIS A 272 -2.93 -22.90 2.65
CA HIS A 272 -1.72 -22.08 2.72
C HIS A 272 -1.26 -21.93 4.17
N VAL A 273 0.03 -22.18 4.44
CA VAL A 273 0.68 -21.93 5.73
C VAL A 273 1.63 -20.75 5.56
N TYR A 274 1.43 -19.71 6.37
CA TYR A 274 2.22 -18.48 6.32
C TYR A 274 3.22 -18.41 7.48
N PRO A 275 4.32 -17.65 7.33
CA PRO A 275 5.26 -17.41 8.43
C PRO A 275 4.66 -16.64 9.61
N SER A 276 3.67 -15.77 9.36
CA SER A 276 2.90 -15.07 10.41
C SER A 276 1.54 -14.63 9.88
N ILE A 277 0.65 -14.24 10.80
CA ILE A 277 -0.67 -13.73 10.41
C ILE A 277 -0.59 -12.45 9.59
N ASN A 278 0.43 -11.60 9.80
CA ASN A 278 0.61 -10.36 9.05
C ASN A 278 0.97 -10.64 7.58
N VAL A 279 1.80 -11.66 7.33
CA VAL A 279 2.13 -12.09 5.97
C VAL A 279 0.88 -12.61 5.27
N ALA A 280 0.06 -13.43 5.95
CA ALA A 280 -1.21 -13.92 5.42
C ALA A 280 -2.17 -12.77 5.06
N VAL A 281 -2.25 -11.74 5.92
CA VAL A 281 -3.05 -10.54 5.69
C VAL A 281 -2.59 -9.80 4.44
N LEU A 282 -1.29 -9.59 4.26
CA LEU A 282 -0.74 -8.87 3.12
C LEU A 282 -0.98 -9.63 1.80
N TRP A 283 -0.83 -10.96 1.80
CA TRP A 283 -1.22 -11.78 0.65
C TRP A 283 -2.69 -11.65 0.29
N ASN A 284 -3.58 -11.58 1.29
CA ASN A 284 -5.01 -11.39 1.03
C ASN A 284 -5.34 -9.97 0.54
N HIS A 285 -4.62 -8.94 0.98
CA HIS A 285 -4.72 -7.58 0.40
C HIS A 285 -4.26 -7.54 -1.06
N TYR A 286 -3.19 -8.26 -1.38
CA TYR A 286 -2.74 -8.43 -2.76
C TYR A 286 -3.80 -9.13 -3.63
N ARG A 287 -4.33 -10.25 -3.16
CA ARG A 287 -5.35 -11.03 -3.88
C ARG A 287 -6.63 -10.25 -4.09
N GLN A 288 -7.15 -9.60 -3.05
CA GLN A 288 -8.40 -8.83 -3.18
C GLN A 288 -8.24 -7.66 -4.15
N ALA A 289 -7.09 -6.97 -4.15
CA ALA A 289 -6.84 -5.85 -5.06
C ALA A 289 -6.85 -6.34 -6.51
N ARG A 290 -6.18 -7.47 -6.78
CA ARG A 290 -6.19 -8.11 -8.10
C ARG A 290 -7.58 -8.61 -8.51
N ILE A 291 -8.36 -9.21 -7.60
CA ILE A 291 -9.74 -9.64 -7.88
C ILE A 291 -10.58 -8.45 -8.35
N VAL A 292 -10.59 -7.36 -7.57
CA VAL A 292 -11.36 -6.15 -7.92
C VAL A 292 -10.85 -5.55 -9.23
N LEU A 293 -9.53 -5.52 -9.45
CA LEU A 293 -8.93 -5.01 -10.69
C LEU A 293 -9.37 -5.79 -11.93
N HIS A 294 -9.35 -7.11 -11.86
CA HIS A 294 -9.77 -7.97 -12.97
C HIS A 294 -11.29 -7.96 -13.19
N GLU A 295 -12.08 -7.79 -12.14
CA GLU A 295 -13.53 -7.55 -12.29
C GLU A 295 -13.81 -6.19 -12.96
N MET A 296 -13.05 -5.14 -12.64
CA MET A 296 -13.15 -3.84 -13.35
C MET A 296 -12.75 -3.99 -14.82
N ILE A 297 -11.69 -4.75 -15.12
CA ILE A 297 -11.28 -5.05 -16.52
C ILE A 297 -12.40 -5.77 -17.26
N GLN A 298 -12.99 -6.81 -16.66
CA GLN A 298 -14.12 -7.53 -17.27
C GLN A 298 -15.32 -6.62 -17.49
N ALA A 299 -15.68 -5.79 -16.51
CA ALA A 299 -16.77 -4.83 -16.62
C ALA A 299 -16.53 -3.82 -17.76
N MET A 300 -15.31 -3.29 -17.89
CA MET A 300 -14.95 -2.43 -19.01
C MET A 300 -15.08 -3.18 -20.34
N CYS A 301 -14.48 -4.37 -20.47
CA CYS A 301 -14.52 -5.16 -21.71
C CYS A 301 -15.94 -5.56 -22.14
N LEU A 302 -16.84 -5.84 -21.20
CA LEU A 302 -18.23 -6.23 -21.46
C LEU A 302 -19.10 -5.08 -22.00
N ASN A 303 -18.79 -3.84 -21.61
CA ASN A 303 -19.60 -2.66 -21.93
C ASN A 303 -19.01 -1.82 -23.08
N VAL A 304 -17.95 -2.30 -23.75
CA VAL A 304 -17.42 -1.64 -24.95
C VAL A 304 -18.47 -1.69 -26.07
N SER A 305 -18.71 -0.57 -26.74
CA SER A 305 -19.55 -0.51 -27.95
C SER A 305 -19.00 -1.44 -29.04
N GLU A 306 -19.86 -2.11 -29.82
CA GLU A 306 -19.46 -2.98 -30.94
C GLU A 306 -18.51 -2.27 -31.93
N GLN A 307 -18.68 -0.95 -32.12
CA GLN A 307 -17.82 -0.14 -33.00
C GLN A 307 -16.40 0.07 -32.46
N GLN A 308 -16.18 -0.17 -31.16
CA GLN A 308 -14.91 0.00 -30.45
C GLN A 308 -14.38 -1.34 -29.90
N ALA A 309 -15.06 -2.45 -30.21
CA ALA A 309 -14.69 -3.76 -29.72
C ALA A 309 -13.28 -4.12 -30.19
N MET A 310 -12.35 -4.22 -29.23
CA MET A 310 -10.99 -4.65 -29.52
C MET A 310 -11.00 -6.14 -29.87
N PRO A 311 -10.28 -6.59 -30.91
CA PRO A 311 -10.15 -8.01 -31.23
C PRO A 311 -9.65 -8.87 -30.05
N GLU A 312 -8.87 -8.25 -29.16
CA GLU A 312 -8.26 -8.89 -28.00
C GLU A 312 -9.16 -8.89 -26.74
N SER A 313 -10.30 -8.18 -26.74
CA SER A 313 -11.16 -8.04 -25.56
C SER A 313 -11.61 -9.39 -24.98
N GLN A 314 -11.99 -10.33 -25.85
CA GLN A 314 -12.42 -11.66 -25.42
C GLN A 314 -11.28 -12.44 -24.74
N GLN A 315 -10.06 -12.31 -25.26
CA GLN A 315 -8.89 -12.97 -24.67
C GLN A 315 -8.53 -12.34 -23.32
N ILE A 316 -8.61 -11.01 -23.20
CA ILE A 316 -8.39 -10.29 -21.94
C ILE A 316 -9.42 -10.73 -20.89
N MET A 317 -10.69 -10.84 -21.27
CA MET A 317 -11.76 -11.31 -20.37
C MET A 317 -11.53 -12.74 -19.88
N LEU A 318 -11.16 -13.66 -20.79
CA LEU A 318 -10.88 -15.06 -20.43
C LEU A 318 -9.69 -15.17 -19.47
N LYS A 319 -8.63 -14.39 -19.74
CA LYS A 319 -7.46 -14.30 -18.85
C LYS A 319 -7.85 -13.76 -17.48
N SER A 320 -8.61 -12.67 -17.42
CA SER A 320 -9.10 -12.08 -16.15
C SER A 320 -9.98 -13.05 -15.35
N SER A 321 -10.90 -13.77 -16.02
CA SER A 321 -11.73 -14.81 -15.37
C SER A 321 -10.86 -15.92 -14.76
N THR A 322 -9.86 -16.39 -15.52
CA THR A 322 -8.94 -17.44 -15.05
C THR A 322 -8.13 -16.98 -13.84
N ILE A 323 -7.60 -15.75 -13.89
CA ILE A 323 -6.86 -15.15 -12.77
C ILE A 323 -7.75 -15.04 -11.54
N ASN A 324 -8.98 -14.52 -11.68
CA ASN A 324 -9.92 -14.38 -10.58
C ASN A 324 -10.27 -15.73 -9.94
N LYS A 325 -10.53 -16.77 -10.73
CA LYS A 325 -10.79 -18.13 -10.22
C LYS A 325 -9.64 -18.64 -9.35
N GLN A 326 -8.39 -18.43 -9.78
CA GLN A 326 -7.22 -18.80 -8.98
C GLN A 326 -7.10 -17.96 -7.70
N LEU A 327 -7.28 -16.64 -7.79
CA LEU A 327 -7.18 -15.75 -6.63
C LEU A 327 -8.26 -16.06 -5.57
N VAL A 328 -9.49 -16.35 -6.01
CA VAL A 328 -10.59 -16.78 -5.13
C VAL A 328 -10.24 -18.08 -4.43
N LYS A 329 -9.67 -19.05 -5.16
CA LYS A 329 -9.15 -20.30 -4.55
C LYS A 329 -8.10 -19.98 -3.49
N ASP A 330 -7.13 -19.14 -3.81
CA ASP A 330 -6.02 -18.82 -2.91
C ASP A 330 -6.48 -18.09 -1.64
N VAL A 331 -7.49 -17.21 -1.74
CA VAL A 331 -8.14 -16.57 -0.57
C VAL A 331 -8.79 -17.65 0.31
N CYS A 332 -9.54 -18.59 -0.27
CA CYS A 332 -10.17 -19.69 0.48
C CYS A 332 -9.12 -20.58 1.16
N SER A 333 -8.04 -20.95 0.45
CA SER A 333 -6.94 -21.75 0.99
C SER A 333 -6.17 -21.03 2.11
N SER A 334 -6.26 -19.71 2.23
CA SER A 334 -5.63 -18.97 3.33
C SER A 334 -6.38 -19.08 4.66
N VAL A 335 -7.70 -19.36 4.62
CA VAL A 335 -8.58 -19.27 5.79
C VAL A 335 -8.09 -20.13 6.94
N ALA A 336 -7.68 -21.36 6.63
CA ALA A 336 -7.21 -22.34 7.59
C ALA A 336 -6.13 -21.81 8.54
N HIS A 337 -5.16 -21.09 7.98
CA HIS A 337 -4.04 -20.56 8.74
C HIS A 337 -4.48 -19.54 9.79
N PHE A 338 -5.46 -18.68 9.48
CA PHE A 338 -5.97 -17.69 10.42
C PHE A 338 -6.64 -18.30 11.66
N PHE A 339 -7.11 -19.54 11.56
CA PHE A 339 -7.72 -20.26 12.67
C PHE A 339 -6.74 -21.19 13.42
N THR A 340 -5.61 -21.57 12.82
CA THR A 340 -4.70 -22.58 13.38
C THR A 340 -3.31 -22.07 13.75
N SER A 341 -2.94 -20.85 13.36
CA SER A 341 -1.59 -20.33 13.57
C SER A 341 -1.18 -20.17 15.04
N GLY A 342 -2.08 -20.35 16.02
CA GLY A 342 -1.83 -20.11 17.45
C GLY A 342 -1.70 -18.61 17.79
N GLU A 343 -1.25 -17.79 16.84
CA GLU A 343 -1.37 -16.32 16.80
C GLU A 343 -2.79 -15.84 16.46
N ALA A 344 -3.73 -16.79 16.29
CA ALA A 344 -5.14 -16.58 16.05
C ALA A 344 -5.85 -15.97 17.28
N GLY A 345 -5.33 -14.85 17.80
CA GLY A 345 -6.12 -13.96 18.63
C GLY A 345 -7.24 -13.34 17.80
N PHE A 346 -8.29 -12.86 18.48
CA PHE A 346 -9.45 -12.15 17.94
C PHE A 346 -9.11 -11.19 16.76
N GLY A 347 -7.95 -10.54 16.79
CA GLY A 347 -7.51 -9.59 15.77
C GLY A 347 -7.15 -10.18 14.40
N GLY A 348 -6.71 -11.44 14.32
CA GLY A 348 -6.29 -12.06 13.05
C GLY A 348 -7.48 -12.43 12.17
N VAL A 349 -8.39 -13.23 12.72
CA VAL A 349 -9.62 -13.70 12.05
C VAL A 349 -10.53 -12.53 11.67
N ALA A 350 -10.52 -11.44 12.45
CA ALA A 350 -11.25 -10.21 12.14
C ALA A 350 -10.81 -9.50 10.85
N ARG A 351 -9.66 -9.87 10.24
CA ARG A 351 -9.19 -9.29 8.97
C ARG A 351 -9.61 -10.08 7.72
N LEU A 352 -10.17 -11.27 7.88
CA LEU A 352 -10.68 -12.09 6.77
C LEU A 352 -12.00 -11.64 6.13
N PRO A 353 -12.93 -10.94 6.80
CA PRO A 353 -14.26 -10.71 6.25
C PRO A 353 -14.29 -10.03 4.89
N TRP A 354 -13.41 -9.05 4.67
CA TRP A 354 -13.39 -8.30 3.42
C TRP A 354 -12.80 -9.08 2.24
N PRO A 355 -11.61 -9.71 2.33
CA PRO A 355 -11.11 -10.60 1.28
C PRO A 355 -12.10 -11.70 0.88
N LEU A 356 -12.77 -12.29 1.88
CA LEU A 356 -13.80 -13.31 1.66
C LEU A 356 -15.01 -12.75 0.92
N PHE A 357 -15.50 -11.59 1.32
CA PHE A 357 -16.62 -10.94 0.64
C PHE A 357 -16.30 -10.59 -0.81
N VAL A 358 -15.11 -10.03 -1.08
CA VAL A 358 -14.61 -9.76 -2.44
C VAL A 358 -14.55 -11.05 -3.26
N ALA A 359 -14.04 -12.14 -2.68
CA ALA A 359 -13.97 -13.43 -3.36
C ALA A 359 -15.36 -13.99 -3.68
N ALA A 360 -16.33 -13.86 -2.77
CA ALA A 360 -17.71 -14.30 -2.97
C ALA A 360 -18.49 -13.45 -3.98
N ASP A 361 -18.04 -12.23 -4.25
CA ASP A 361 -18.63 -11.31 -5.22
C ASP A 361 -18.04 -11.49 -6.64
N CYS A 362 -17.12 -12.43 -6.85
CA CYS A 362 -16.54 -12.70 -8.17
C CYS A 362 -17.59 -13.31 -9.15
N THR A 363 -17.56 -12.88 -10.41
CA THR A 363 -18.61 -13.20 -11.42
C THR A 363 -18.74 -14.71 -11.73
N ASP A 364 -17.69 -15.51 -11.54
CA ASP A 364 -17.67 -16.94 -11.90
C ASP A 364 -17.51 -17.89 -10.69
N ILE A 365 -17.88 -17.45 -9.48
CA ILE A 365 -17.76 -18.31 -8.29
C ILE A 365 -18.85 -19.39 -8.25
N SER A 366 -18.47 -20.64 -7.96
CA SER A 366 -19.43 -21.72 -7.77
C SER A 366 -20.36 -21.46 -6.57
N PRO A 367 -21.65 -21.84 -6.63
CA PRO A 367 -22.59 -21.70 -5.51
C PRO A 367 -22.09 -22.37 -4.22
N HIS A 368 -21.44 -23.53 -4.32
CA HIS A 368 -20.88 -24.24 -3.17
C HIS A 368 -19.79 -23.44 -2.46
N ARG A 369 -18.81 -22.91 -3.20
CA ARG A 369 -17.74 -22.05 -2.63
C ARG A 369 -18.30 -20.77 -2.04
N LYS A 370 -19.30 -20.16 -2.69
CA LYS A 370 -19.99 -18.97 -2.18
C LYS A 370 -20.71 -19.23 -0.85
N ASN A 371 -21.44 -20.34 -0.76
CA ASN A 371 -22.09 -20.76 0.48
C ASN A 371 -21.08 -21.07 1.59
N TRP A 372 -19.97 -21.72 1.26
CA TRP A 372 -18.90 -21.98 2.20
C TRP A 372 -18.28 -20.66 2.72
N ILE A 373 -18.01 -19.68 1.86
CA ILE A 373 -17.53 -18.35 2.29
C ILE A 373 -18.52 -17.69 3.25
N ALA A 374 -19.83 -17.74 2.96
CA ALA A 374 -20.85 -17.18 3.85
C ALA A 374 -20.85 -17.85 5.24
N GLN A 375 -20.67 -19.17 5.30
CA GLN A 375 -20.55 -19.91 6.57
C GLN A 375 -19.30 -19.50 7.35
N ILE A 376 -18.16 -19.30 6.69
CA ILE A 376 -16.94 -18.78 7.33
C ILE A 376 -17.22 -17.39 7.93
N LEU A 377 -17.88 -16.50 7.18
CA LEU A 377 -18.22 -15.16 7.68
C LEU A 377 -19.15 -15.19 8.90
N ASP A 378 -20.12 -16.10 8.94
CA ASP A 378 -20.98 -16.30 10.12
C ASP A 378 -20.17 -16.73 11.33
N ILE A 379 -19.19 -17.63 11.15
CA ILE A 379 -18.29 -18.05 12.23
C ILE A 379 -17.45 -16.91 12.72
N ILE A 380 -16.87 -16.11 11.83
CA ILE A 380 -16.08 -14.95 12.23
C ILE A 380 -16.96 -14.00 13.07
N ALA A 381 -18.23 -13.85 12.71
CA ALA A 381 -19.17 -13.03 13.47
C ALA A 381 -19.52 -13.60 14.85
N THR A 382 -19.63 -14.93 14.99
CA THR A 382 -19.99 -15.57 16.27
C THR A 382 -18.79 -15.77 17.19
N SER A 383 -17.67 -16.26 16.66
CA SER A 383 -16.47 -16.59 17.45
C SER A 383 -15.63 -15.37 17.80
N ALA A 384 -15.51 -14.41 16.87
CA ALA A 384 -14.71 -13.20 17.05
C ALA A 384 -15.57 -11.94 17.27
N GLY A 385 -16.89 -12.07 17.43
CA GLY A 385 -17.79 -10.95 17.69
C GLY A 385 -17.83 -9.87 16.60
N VAL A 386 -17.31 -10.15 15.40
CA VAL A 386 -17.18 -9.17 14.32
C VAL A 386 -18.51 -9.02 13.58
N GLN A 387 -19.35 -8.07 14.03
CA GLN A 387 -20.69 -7.86 13.45
C GLN A 387 -20.65 -7.54 11.95
N GLN A 388 -19.59 -6.91 11.45
CA GLN A 388 -19.40 -6.68 10.02
C GLN A 388 -19.44 -7.99 9.21
N ALA A 389 -18.86 -9.08 9.72
CA ALA A 389 -18.85 -10.36 9.01
C ALA A 389 -20.27 -10.93 8.85
N ARG A 390 -21.16 -10.71 9.83
CA ARG A 390 -22.58 -11.09 9.74
C ARG A 390 -23.32 -10.34 8.64
N ILE A 391 -23.06 -9.04 8.52
CA ILE A 391 -23.66 -8.20 7.47
C ILE A 391 -23.20 -8.67 6.10
N LEU A 392 -21.90 -8.95 5.93
CA LEU A 392 -21.34 -9.43 4.67
C LEU A 392 -21.88 -10.83 4.30
N SER A 393 -21.99 -11.75 5.26
CA SER A 393 -22.63 -13.05 5.06
C SER A 393 -24.08 -12.91 4.60
N HIS A 394 -24.84 -12.06 5.26
CA HIS A 394 -26.23 -11.77 4.89
C HIS A 394 -26.34 -11.22 3.47
N PHE A 395 -25.47 -10.25 3.12
CA PHE A 395 -25.39 -9.76 1.75
C PHE A 395 -25.14 -10.89 0.76
N ILE A 396 -24.20 -11.81 1.03
CA ILE A 396 -23.88 -12.99 0.19
C ILE A 396 -25.08 -13.91 0.00
N LYS A 397 -25.88 -14.13 1.04
CA LYS A 397 -27.04 -15.03 0.99
C LYS A 397 -28.21 -14.46 0.18
N GLU A 398 -28.38 -13.14 0.19
CA GLU A 398 -29.51 -12.46 -0.47
C GLU A 398 -29.24 -12.02 -1.91
N GLY A 399 -28.11 -12.36 -2.50
CA GLY A 399 -27.78 -11.90 -3.85
C GLY A 399 -27.45 -10.40 -3.97
N ARG A 400 -27.31 -9.64 -2.86
CA ARG A 400 -27.12 -8.17 -2.86
C ARG A 400 -25.67 -7.72 -3.09
N HIS A 401 -24.89 -8.43 -3.89
CA HIS A 401 -23.45 -8.20 -4.08
C HIS A 401 -23.17 -7.35 -5.33
N GLY A 402 -22.01 -6.69 -5.42
CA GLY A 402 -21.53 -6.09 -6.67
C GLY A 402 -21.64 -4.57 -6.81
N PHE A 403 -22.83 -3.99 -6.66
CA PHE A 403 -23.11 -2.65 -7.24
C PHE A 403 -22.25 -1.49 -6.70
N ASN A 404 -21.87 -1.53 -5.42
CA ASN A 404 -21.10 -0.43 -4.80
C ASN A 404 -19.61 -0.71 -4.68
N LEU A 405 -19.20 -1.97 -4.86
CA LEU A 405 -17.85 -2.42 -4.55
C LEU A 405 -16.91 -2.32 -5.76
N ILE A 406 -17.40 -2.77 -6.92
CA ILE A 406 -16.60 -2.91 -8.13
C ILE A 406 -17.11 -1.89 -9.16
N PRO A 407 -16.32 -0.87 -9.51
CA PRO A 407 -16.65 0.07 -10.57
C PRO A 407 -17.06 -0.64 -11.87
N GLY A 408 -18.20 -0.24 -12.43
CA GLY A 408 -18.68 -0.76 -13.72
C GLY A 408 -19.44 -2.07 -13.69
N LYS A 409 -19.52 -2.75 -12.53
CA LYS A 409 -20.27 -4.01 -12.42
C LYS A 409 -21.77 -3.75 -12.37
N SER A 410 -22.50 -4.16 -13.40
CA SER A 410 -23.97 -4.10 -13.42
C SER A 410 -24.57 -5.05 -12.40
N LYS A 411 -25.79 -4.77 -11.92
CA LYS A 411 -26.55 -5.73 -11.10
C LYS A 411 -26.63 -7.04 -11.88
N GLY A 412 -26.14 -8.14 -11.31
CA GLY A 412 -26.41 -9.46 -11.86
C GLY A 412 -27.93 -9.59 -11.98
N VAL A 413 -28.41 -9.84 -13.19
CA VAL A 413 -29.80 -10.28 -13.38
C VAL A 413 -29.82 -11.70 -12.81
N SER A 414 -30.34 -11.82 -11.59
CA SER A 414 -30.62 -13.10 -10.93
C SER A 414 -31.67 -13.87 -11.70
#